data_AF-A0A6P7H8B0-F1
#
_entry.id   AF-A0A6P7H8B0-F1
#
_cell.length_a   1.000
_cell.length_b   1.000
_cell.length_c   1.000
_cell.angle_alpha   90.00
_cell.angle_beta   90.00
_cell.angle_gamma   90.00
#
_symmetry.space_group_name_H-M   'P 1'
#
loop_
_entity.id
_entity.type
_entity.pdbx_description
1 polymer ?
#
loop_
_entity_poly.entity_id
_entity_poly.type
_entity_poly.pdbx_seq_one_letter_code
_entity_poly.pdbx_strand_id
1 'polypeptide(L)'
;FLLRCVAGEDVTAENPWIFVPREPITDNLELHEDSSEFLAVKNEILVYPGSKFLIGYIPDESKDTDEFYICVTEEATQTVKDIIEKMKEQQEERLYNTLNKTVREWLPMGTEEEVDENLIKNNRPLIEVEIESQYPIFSQKAEFEIVRAEKRRDGYVELKWTSDERIINVYRKRISQYVQVAPQFVTTEVQTICTYPRNSATQYLYEINDTSHLLEEHAKSIQNYVDDNMENLSDLLKVNAALNLYSDDY
;
A
#
# COMPACT_ATOMS: atom_id res chain seq x y z
N PHE A 1 -16.01 -34.45 17.19
CA PHE A 1 -16.26 -33.05 17.64
C PHE A 1 -16.13 -32.87 19.16
N LEU A 2 -15.31 -33.70 19.83
CA LEU A 2 -15.44 -33.89 21.28
C LEU A 2 -14.57 -32.97 22.14
N LEU A 3 -13.59 -32.28 21.54
CA LEU A 3 -12.67 -31.39 22.25
C LEU A 3 -12.92 -29.89 21.99
N ARG A 4 -13.96 -29.54 21.22
CA ARG A 4 -14.12 -28.19 20.64
C ARG A 4 -12.84 -27.66 19.95
N CYS A 5 -11.91 -28.53 19.55
CA CYS A 5 -10.72 -28.17 18.80
C CYS A 5 -10.99 -28.55 17.34
N VAL A 6 -11.08 -27.54 16.47
CA VAL A 6 -11.28 -27.73 15.03
C VAL A 6 -9.95 -27.50 14.31
N ALA A 7 -9.50 -28.50 13.55
CA ALA A 7 -8.32 -28.37 12.69
C ALA A 7 -8.56 -27.26 11.65
N GLY A 8 -7.61 -26.33 11.54
CA GLY A 8 -7.70 -25.14 10.69
C GLY A 8 -8.20 -23.88 11.38
N GLU A 9 -8.91 -23.98 12.51
CA GLU A 9 -9.38 -22.83 13.30
C GLU A 9 -8.60 -22.70 14.62
N ASP A 10 -8.63 -23.74 15.46
CA ASP A 10 -7.98 -23.72 16.78
C ASP A 10 -6.55 -24.24 16.74
N VAL A 11 -6.25 -25.12 15.77
CA VAL A 11 -4.93 -25.73 15.59
C VAL A 11 -4.58 -25.74 14.11
N THR A 12 -3.39 -25.26 13.77
CA THR A 12 -2.92 -25.13 12.39
C THR A 12 -1.56 -25.80 12.20
N ALA A 13 -1.12 -25.99 10.95
CA ALA A 13 0.22 -26.51 10.67
C ALA A 13 1.34 -25.61 11.22
N GLU A 14 1.09 -24.30 11.33
CA GLU A 14 2.05 -23.34 11.89
C GLU A 14 2.02 -23.29 13.42
N ASN A 15 0.84 -23.50 14.03
CA ASN A 15 0.69 -23.59 15.48
C ASN A 15 -0.07 -24.88 15.86
N PRO A 16 0.64 -26.01 15.96
CA PRO A 16 0.01 -27.32 16.12
C PRO A 16 -0.40 -27.64 17.57
N TRP A 17 -0.18 -26.75 18.54
CA TRP A 17 -0.37 -27.07 19.97
C TRP A 17 -1.47 -26.25 20.63
N ILE A 18 -2.34 -26.92 21.40
CA ILE A 18 -3.44 -26.30 22.14
C ILE A 18 -3.59 -26.87 23.55
N PHE A 19 -3.98 -26.02 24.51
CA PHE A 19 -4.35 -26.44 25.86
C PHE A 19 -5.85 -26.70 25.95
N VAL A 20 -6.20 -27.93 26.34
CA VAL A 20 -7.59 -28.35 26.55
C VAL A 20 -7.84 -28.61 28.03
N PRO A 21 -8.95 -28.12 28.62
CA PRO A 21 -9.30 -28.42 30.01
C PRO A 21 -9.55 -29.91 30.21
N ARG A 22 -9.26 -30.40 31.42
CA ARG A 22 -9.41 -31.81 31.79
C ARG A 22 -10.88 -32.27 31.84
N GLU A 23 -11.78 -31.39 32.25
CA GLU A 23 -13.22 -31.66 32.43
C GLU A 23 -13.85 -32.37 31.22
N PRO A 24 -13.84 -31.82 29.98
CA PRO A 24 -14.48 -32.46 28.84
C PRO A 24 -13.84 -33.81 28.44
N ILE A 25 -12.54 -33.98 28.69
CA ILE A 25 -11.83 -35.23 28.39
C ILE A 25 -12.22 -36.32 29.39
N THR A 26 -12.34 -35.95 30.67
CA THR A 26 -12.72 -36.87 31.75
C THR A 26 -14.20 -37.25 31.62
N ASP A 27 -15.07 -36.27 31.37
CA ASP A 27 -16.50 -36.49 31.14
C ASP A 27 -16.72 -37.43 29.96
N ASN A 28 -15.98 -37.28 28.86
CA ASN A 28 -16.08 -38.19 27.72
C ASN A 28 -15.67 -39.62 28.09
N LEU A 29 -14.62 -39.78 28.89
CA LEU A 29 -14.13 -41.07 29.33
C LEU A 29 -15.14 -41.81 30.22
N GLU A 30 -15.91 -41.05 31.02
CA GLU A 30 -16.97 -41.58 31.90
C GLU A 30 -18.26 -41.88 31.12
N LEU A 31 -18.66 -41.03 30.18
CA LEU A 31 -19.87 -41.22 29.37
C LEU A 31 -19.73 -42.32 28.32
N HIS A 32 -18.53 -42.55 27.80
CA HIS A 32 -18.26 -43.48 26.71
C HIS A 32 -17.14 -44.48 27.04
N GLU A 33 -17.40 -45.29 28.07
CA GLU A 33 -16.40 -46.17 28.67
C GLU A 33 -15.85 -47.26 27.71
N ASP A 34 -16.60 -47.63 26.67
CA ASP A 34 -16.23 -48.68 25.70
C ASP A 34 -15.96 -48.16 24.28
N SER A 35 -16.08 -46.85 24.02
CA SER A 35 -15.95 -46.29 22.66
C SER A 35 -15.23 -44.94 22.60
N SER A 36 -14.58 -44.52 23.69
CA SER A 36 -13.81 -43.28 23.72
C SER A 36 -12.51 -43.39 22.90
N GLU A 37 -12.19 -42.33 22.16
CA GLU A 37 -10.94 -42.16 21.42
C GLU A 37 -9.70 -42.18 22.35
N PHE A 38 -9.90 -41.96 23.65
CA PHE A 38 -8.85 -41.92 24.67
C PHE A 38 -8.63 -43.25 25.41
N LEU A 39 -9.26 -44.35 24.97
CA LEU A 39 -9.18 -45.64 25.65
C LEU A 39 -7.76 -46.15 25.85
N ALA A 40 -6.89 -45.97 24.86
CA ALA A 40 -5.49 -46.39 24.91
C ALA A 40 -4.71 -45.70 26.04
N VAL A 41 -5.15 -44.51 26.46
CA VAL A 41 -4.44 -43.61 27.38
C VAL A 41 -5.24 -43.34 28.67
N LYS A 42 -6.36 -44.04 28.89
CA LYS A 42 -7.31 -43.86 30.01
C LYS A 42 -6.63 -43.83 31.38
N ASN A 43 -5.76 -44.81 31.64
CA ASN A 43 -5.08 -44.92 32.93
C ASN A 43 -4.14 -43.75 33.19
N GLU A 44 -3.45 -43.27 32.16
CA GLU A 44 -2.48 -42.19 32.27
C GLU A 44 -3.19 -40.84 32.46
N ILE A 45 -4.31 -40.62 31.76
CA ILE A 45 -5.15 -39.41 31.88
C ILE A 45 -5.74 -39.28 33.28
N LEU A 46 -6.17 -40.39 33.89
CA LEU A 46 -6.71 -40.39 35.26
C LEU A 46 -5.63 -40.02 36.30
N VAL A 47 -4.41 -40.52 36.11
CA VAL A 47 -3.27 -40.32 37.03
C VAL A 47 -2.66 -38.92 36.91
N TYR A 48 -2.76 -38.27 35.76
CA TYR A 48 -2.20 -36.94 35.54
C TYR A 48 -2.75 -35.93 36.55
N PRO A 49 -1.92 -35.17 37.30
CA PRO A 49 -2.41 -34.24 38.32
C PRO A 49 -2.84 -32.85 37.77
N GLY A 50 -2.51 -32.52 36.52
CA GLY A 50 -2.78 -31.21 35.95
C GLY A 50 -4.25 -30.96 35.58
N SER A 51 -4.64 -29.69 35.54
CA SER A 51 -6.01 -29.24 35.20
C SER A 51 -6.25 -29.10 33.70
N LYS A 52 -5.19 -29.08 32.89
CA LYS A 52 -5.23 -28.93 31.43
C LYS A 52 -4.25 -29.88 30.77
N PHE A 53 -4.64 -30.48 29.66
CA PHE A 53 -3.77 -31.28 28.81
C PHE A 53 -3.25 -30.45 27.64
N LEU A 54 -2.03 -30.74 27.21
CA LEU A 54 -1.46 -30.19 25.99
C LEU A 54 -1.69 -31.21 24.86
N ILE A 55 -2.36 -30.77 23.80
CA ILE A 55 -2.67 -31.59 22.63
C ILE A 55 -1.95 -31.00 21.41
N GLY A 56 -1.27 -31.85 20.65
CA GLY A 56 -0.56 -31.52 19.42
C GLY A 56 -1.23 -32.14 18.21
N TYR A 57 -1.46 -31.37 17.16
CA TYR A 57 -1.96 -31.84 15.86
C TYR A 57 -0.79 -32.25 14.95
N ILE A 58 -0.96 -33.38 14.25
CA ILE A 58 -0.03 -33.82 13.22
C ILE A 58 -0.67 -33.51 11.87
N PRO A 59 -0.17 -32.50 11.13
CA PRO A 59 -0.60 -32.29 9.77
C PRO A 59 0.04 -33.36 8.87
N ASP A 60 -0.69 -34.45 8.60
CA ASP A 60 -0.32 -35.46 7.61
C ASP A 60 -1.40 -35.54 6.52
N GLU A 61 -1.15 -34.86 5.40
CA GLU A 61 -2.07 -34.85 4.24
C GLU A 61 -2.18 -36.21 3.53
N SER A 62 -1.33 -37.19 3.89
CA SER A 62 -1.33 -38.51 3.24
C SER A 62 -2.38 -39.47 3.80
N LYS A 63 -2.94 -39.17 4.99
CA LYS A 63 -3.98 -39.97 5.63
C LYS A 63 -5.28 -39.16 5.72
N ASP A 64 -6.40 -39.83 5.49
CA ASP A 64 -7.75 -39.22 5.55
C ASP A 64 -8.25 -39.04 6.99
N THR A 65 -7.34 -39.06 7.98
CA THR A 65 -7.64 -39.03 9.41
C THR A 65 -6.74 -38.03 10.13
N ASP A 66 -7.35 -37.11 10.87
CA ASP A 66 -6.63 -36.17 11.72
C ASP A 66 -6.04 -36.89 12.94
N GLU A 67 -4.71 -36.92 13.04
CA GLU A 67 -3.98 -37.54 14.15
C GLU A 67 -3.54 -36.48 15.17
N PHE A 68 -3.72 -36.78 16.46
CA PHE A 68 -3.33 -35.91 17.57
C PHE A 68 -2.48 -36.66 18.60
N TYR A 69 -1.53 -35.96 19.21
CA TYR A 69 -0.80 -36.42 20.39
C TYR A 69 -1.30 -35.69 21.63
N ILE A 70 -1.35 -36.40 22.77
CA ILE A 70 -1.68 -35.82 24.07
C ILE A 70 -0.49 -36.00 25.02
N CYS A 71 -0.09 -34.94 25.69
CA CYS A 71 0.94 -35.00 26.71
C CYS A 71 0.32 -35.40 28.06
N VAL A 72 0.66 -36.59 28.55
CA VAL A 72 0.03 -37.16 29.76
C VAL A 72 0.92 -37.09 31.00
N THR A 73 2.17 -36.63 30.87
CA THR A 73 3.08 -36.40 31.99
C THR A 73 3.47 -34.92 32.06
N GLU A 74 3.71 -34.41 33.27
CA GLU A 74 4.14 -33.02 33.45
C GLU A 74 5.49 -32.76 32.77
N GLU A 75 6.41 -33.72 32.85
CA GLU A 75 7.70 -33.68 32.15
C GLU A 75 7.53 -33.57 30.63
N ALA A 76 6.60 -34.33 30.02
CA ALA A 76 6.32 -34.22 28.59
C ALA A 76 5.73 -32.84 28.25
N THR A 77 4.82 -32.31 29.08
CA THR A 77 4.27 -30.97 28.83
C THR A 77 5.34 -29.88 28.94
N GLN A 78 6.30 -29.99 29.87
CA GLN A 78 7.38 -29.03 30.04
C GLN A 78 8.37 -29.10 28.87
N THR A 79 8.82 -30.30 28.52
CA THR A 79 9.75 -30.48 27.39
C THR A 79 9.17 -29.98 26.07
N VAL A 80 7.89 -30.21 25.80
CA VAL A 80 7.22 -29.67 24.60
C VAL A 80 7.12 -28.14 24.67
N LYS A 81 6.79 -27.55 25.83
CA LYS A 81 6.79 -26.09 26.01
C LYS A 81 8.16 -25.48 25.71
N ASP A 82 9.22 -26.07 26.24
CA ASP A 82 10.59 -25.60 26.01
C ASP A 82 10.97 -25.66 24.52
N ILE A 83 10.51 -26.69 23.80
CA ILE A 83 10.73 -26.81 22.34
C ILE A 83 9.96 -25.70 21.60
N ILE A 84 8.69 -25.47 21.95
CA ILE A 84 7.86 -24.43 21.33
C ILE A 84 8.49 -23.05 21.56
N GLU A 85 8.95 -22.75 22.78
CA GLU A 85 9.57 -21.49 23.13
C GLU A 85 10.86 -21.26 22.34
N LYS A 86 11.74 -22.26 22.27
CA LYS A 86 12.96 -22.19 21.42
C LYS A 86 12.66 -21.99 19.95
N MET A 87 11.61 -22.62 19.41
CA MET A 87 11.20 -22.43 18.02
C MET A 87 10.72 -20.99 17.77
N LYS A 88 9.96 -20.42 18.70
CA LYS A 88 9.51 -19.02 18.62
C LYS A 88 10.69 -18.05 18.66
N GLU A 89 11.62 -18.22 19.61
CA GLU A 89 12.83 -17.38 19.68
C GLU A 89 13.63 -17.42 18.37
N GLN A 90 13.82 -18.61 17.78
CA GLN A 90 14.51 -18.73 16.50
C GLN A 90 13.77 -18.05 15.34
N GLN A 91 12.44 -18.12 15.31
CA GLN A 91 11.63 -17.43 14.32
C GLN A 91 11.73 -15.91 14.47
N GLU A 92 11.67 -15.41 15.71
CA GLU A 92 11.82 -13.99 16.02
C GLU A 92 13.22 -13.46 15.65
N GLU A 93 14.29 -14.21 15.96
CA GLU A 93 15.65 -13.85 15.54
C GLU A 93 15.80 -13.80 14.02
N ARG A 94 15.22 -14.75 13.29
CA ARG A 94 15.22 -14.75 11.82
C ARG A 94 14.48 -13.55 11.26
N LEU A 95 13.33 -13.22 11.83
CA LEU A 95 12.55 -12.05 11.44
C LEU A 95 13.33 -10.76 11.70
N TYR A 96 13.93 -10.65 12.89
CA TYR A 96 14.77 -9.52 13.29
C TYR A 96 15.95 -9.33 12.34
N ASN A 97 16.68 -10.40 12.02
CA ASN A 97 17.82 -10.35 11.09
C ASN A 97 17.40 -10.04 9.65
N THR A 98 16.15 -10.36 9.26
CA THR A 98 15.61 -10.05 7.94
C THR A 98 15.23 -8.58 7.81
N LEU A 99 14.65 -8.00 8.87
CA LEU A 99 14.26 -6.59 8.93
C LEU A 99 15.48 -5.69 9.13
N ASN A 100 16.36 -6.06 10.07
CA ASN A 100 17.54 -5.28 10.45
C ASN A 100 18.79 -5.85 9.79
N LYS A 101 18.84 -5.79 8.45
CA LYS A 101 20.05 -6.11 7.71
C LYS A 101 21.11 -5.04 7.96
N THR A 102 22.13 -5.37 8.74
CA THR A 102 23.32 -4.54 8.84
C THR A 102 24.09 -4.62 7.52
N VAL A 103 24.46 -3.46 6.97
CA VAL A 103 25.31 -3.39 5.78
C VAL A 103 26.66 -4.00 6.17
N ARG A 104 26.96 -5.19 5.64
CA ARG A 104 28.27 -5.81 5.80
C ARG A 104 29.20 -5.29 4.72
N GLU A 105 30.50 -5.32 5.01
CA GLU A 105 31.52 -5.08 4.00
C GLU A 105 31.38 -6.09 2.87
N TRP A 106 31.58 -5.62 1.63
CA TRP A 106 31.58 -6.48 0.47
C TRP A 106 32.75 -7.45 0.55
N LEU A 107 32.47 -8.75 0.37
CA LEU A 107 33.51 -9.78 0.33
C LEU A 107 33.83 -10.10 -1.14
N PRO A 108 35.06 -9.84 -1.61
CA PRO A 108 35.53 -10.22 -2.93
C PRO A 108 35.32 -11.71 -3.18
N MET A 109 34.60 -12.08 -4.24
CA MET A 109 34.47 -13.48 -4.70
C MET A 109 35.04 -13.68 -6.12
N GLY A 110 35.95 -12.79 -6.54
CA GLY A 110 36.64 -12.86 -7.83
C GLY A 110 35.92 -12.20 -9.01
N THR A 111 34.72 -11.68 -8.81
CA THR A 111 33.94 -10.96 -9.85
C THR A 111 34.05 -9.44 -9.73
N GLU A 112 35.04 -8.94 -8.98
CA GLU A 112 35.17 -7.51 -8.71
C GLU A 112 35.41 -6.71 -9.97
N GLU A 113 36.32 -7.18 -10.84
CA GLU A 113 36.62 -6.52 -12.11
C GLU A 113 35.40 -6.44 -13.03
N GLU A 114 34.62 -7.53 -13.14
CA GLU A 114 33.39 -7.55 -13.95
C GLU A 114 32.33 -6.57 -13.40
N VAL A 115 32.19 -6.48 -12.08
CA VAL A 115 31.28 -5.53 -11.43
C VAL A 115 31.75 -4.09 -11.64
N ASP A 116 33.05 -3.84 -11.54
CA ASP A 116 33.66 -2.53 -11.73
C ASP A 116 33.60 -2.02 -13.18
N GLU A 117 33.62 -2.94 -14.15
CA GLU A 117 33.41 -2.65 -15.57
C GLU A 117 31.95 -2.33 -15.89
N ASN A 118 31.01 -3.00 -15.22
CA ASN A 118 29.57 -2.73 -15.37
C ASN A 118 29.09 -1.51 -14.58
N LEU A 119 29.90 -1.02 -13.64
CA LEU A 119 29.62 0.22 -12.90
C LEU A 119 29.74 1.42 -13.83
N ILE A 120 28.68 2.23 -13.88
CA ILE A 120 28.64 3.49 -14.65
C ILE A 120 29.60 4.48 -13.98
N LYS A 121 30.84 4.53 -14.46
CA LYS A 121 31.85 5.50 -14.04
C LYS A 121 31.65 6.78 -14.84
N ASN A 122 31.39 7.90 -14.15
CA ASN A 122 31.31 9.22 -14.77
C ASN A 122 32.71 9.71 -15.16
N ASN A 123 33.24 9.20 -16.28
CA ASN A 123 34.57 9.54 -16.77
C ASN A 123 34.61 10.84 -17.59
N ARG A 124 33.45 11.46 -17.86
CA ARG A 124 33.39 12.74 -18.57
C ARG A 124 33.82 13.87 -17.64
N PRO A 125 34.67 14.82 -18.09
CA PRO A 125 34.93 16.03 -17.32
C PRO A 125 33.60 16.73 -17.05
N LEU A 126 33.42 17.17 -15.80
CA LEU A 126 32.23 17.91 -15.41
C LEU A 126 32.17 19.18 -16.25
N ILE A 127 31.09 19.33 -17.02
CA ILE A 127 30.83 20.54 -17.79
C ILE A 127 30.09 21.48 -16.85
N GLU A 128 30.76 22.57 -16.49
CA GLU A 128 30.11 23.68 -15.80
C GLU A 128 29.31 24.47 -16.84
N VAL A 129 28.00 24.53 -16.64
CA VAL A 129 27.08 25.28 -17.50
C VAL A 129 26.42 26.33 -16.65
N GLU A 130 26.74 27.59 -16.91
CA GLU A 130 26.03 28.73 -16.36
C GLU A 130 24.79 29.00 -17.22
N ILE A 131 23.61 28.98 -16.60
CA ILE A 131 22.34 29.18 -17.30
C ILE A 131 21.66 30.43 -16.73
N GLU A 132 21.69 31.51 -17.50
CA GLU A 132 20.91 32.71 -17.21
C GLU A 132 19.52 32.59 -17.83
N SER A 133 18.47 32.72 -17.01
CA SER A 133 17.08 32.75 -17.46
C SER A 133 16.32 33.83 -16.70
N GLN A 134 15.42 34.51 -17.41
CA GLN A 134 14.50 35.50 -16.82
C GLN A 134 13.43 34.85 -15.92
N TYR A 135 13.23 33.54 -16.03
CA TYR A 135 12.29 32.76 -15.23
C TYR A 135 13.02 31.65 -14.48
N PRO A 136 12.60 31.30 -13.25
CA PRO A 136 13.23 30.23 -12.48
C PRO A 136 13.16 28.89 -13.24
N ILE A 137 14.31 28.40 -13.70
CA ILE A 137 14.44 27.14 -14.45
C ILE A 137 14.29 25.93 -13.53
N PHE A 138 14.77 26.08 -12.30
CA PHE A 138 14.51 25.12 -11.23
C PHE A 138 13.11 25.37 -10.72
N SER A 139 12.20 24.44 -10.99
CA SER A 139 10.94 24.36 -10.26
C SER A 139 11.23 24.46 -8.76
N GLN A 140 10.41 25.19 -8.01
CA GLN A 140 10.39 25.11 -6.55
C GLN A 140 10.44 23.63 -6.14
N LYS A 141 11.18 23.35 -5.05
CA LYS A 141 11.34 21.99 -4.49
C LYS A 141 10.03 21.24 -4.63
N ALA A 142 10.01 20.19 -5.43
CA ALA A 142 8.80 19.40 -5.63
C ALA A 142 8.43 18.79 -4.27
N GLU A 143 7.36 19.31 -3.67
CA GLU A 143 6.80 18.74 -2.46
C GLU A 143 5.95 17.54 -2.88
N PHE A 144 6.48 16.35 -2.62
CA PHE A 144 5.77 15.12 -2.86
C PHE A 144 4.86 14.85 -1.66
N GLU A 145 3.55 14.91 -1.88
CA GLU A 145 2.57 14.43 -0.92
C GLU A 145 2.03 13.06 -1.32
N ILE A 146 1.78 12.23 -0.31
CA ILE A 146 1.13 10.93 -0.51
C ILE A 146 -0.34 11.18 -0.83
N VAL A 147 -0.70 10.96 -2.09
CA VAL A 147 -2.10 11.03 -2.53
C VAL A 147 -2.71 9.64 -2.52
N ARG A 148 -3.77 9.46 -1.72
CA ARG A 148 -4.56 8.23 -1.72
C ARG A 148 -5.33 8.08 -3.02
N ALA A 149 -5.48 6.84 -3.51
CA ALA A 149 -6.18 6.51 -4.75
C ALA A 149 -7.59 7.12 -4.82
N GLU A 150 -8.31 7.18 -3.70
CA GLU A 150 -9.66 7.76 -3.58
C GLU A 150 -9.72 9.26 -3.93
N LYS A 151 -8.62 9.99 -3.77
CA LYS A 151 -8.57 11.45 -4.01
C LYS A 151 -8.35 11.83 -5.47
N ARG A 152 -8.09 10.86 -6.36
CA ARG A 152 -7.92 11.10 -7.80
C ARG A 152 -8.94 10.31 -8.59
N ARG A 153 -9.47 10.95 -9.62
CA ARG A 153 -10.41 10.34 -10.58
C ARG A 153 -9.89 9.01 -11.16
N ASP A 154 -8.57 8.91 -11.38
CA ASP A 154 -7.90 7.74 -11.95
C ASP A 154 -6.98 7.03 -10.95
N GLY A 155 -7.20 7.20 -9.63
CA GLY A 155 -6.28 6.68 -8.62
C GLY A 155 -6.30 5.15 -8.44
N TYR A 156 -7.36 4.48 -8.89
CA TYR A 156 -7.47 3.03 -8.90
C TYR A 156 -8.19 2.56 -10.17
N VAL A 157 -7.57 1.64 -10.90
CA VAL A 157 -8.16 0.96 -12.05
C VAL A 157 -8.02 -0.53 -11.81
N GLU A 158 -9.16 -1.20 -11.66
CA GLU A 158 -9.25 -2.65 -11.65
C GLU A 158 -9.74 -3.15 -13.02
N LEU A 159 -8.99 -4.09 -13.60
CA LEU A 159 -9.46 -4.83 -14.77
C LEU A 159 -10.31 -5.99 -14.27
N LYS A 160 -11.63 -5.79 -14.23
CA LYS A 160 -12.58 -6.87 -13.96
C LYS A 160 -12.72 -7.73 -15.20
N TRP A 161 -12.66 -9.03 -14.96
CA TRP A 161 -12.94 -10.03 -15.98
C TRP A 161 -14.41 -9.92 -16.37
N THR A 162 -14.69 -9.79 -17.67
CA THR A 162 -16.05 -9.93 -18.17
C THR A 162 -16.38 -11.42 -18.19
N SER A 163 -17.59 -11.79 -17.76
CA SER A 163 -18.00 -13.19 -17.54
C SER A 163 -17.87 -14.13 -18.76
N ASP A 164 -17.61 -13.59 -19.95
CA ASP A 164 -17.47 -14.31 -21.21
C ASP A 164 -16.01 -14.53 -21.67
N GLU A 165 -15.02 -14.07 -20.92
CA GLU A 165 -13.60 -14.20 -21.31
C GLU A 165 -13.04 -15.59 -20.92
N ARG A 166 -12.79 -16.43 -21.92
CA ARG A 166 -12.10 -17.72 -21.73
C ARG A 166 -10.63 -17.47 -21.39
N ILE A 167 -10.19 -18.00 -20.25
CA ILE A 167 -8.77 -18.07 -19.86
C ILE A 167 -8.05 -18.94 -20.89
N ILE A 168 -7.35 -18.31 -21.84
CA ILE A 168 -6.42 -19.01 -22.71
C ILE A 168 -5.13 -19.18 -21.91
N ASN A 169 -4.82 -20.43 -21.53
CA ASN A 169 -3.53 -20.74 -20.93
C ASN A 169 -2.42 -20.46 -21.95
N VAL A 170 -1.69 -19.36 -21.74
CA VAL A 170 -0.51 -19.03 -22.54
C VAL A 170 0.65 -19.89 -22.04
N TYR A 171 1.12 -20.81 -22.88
CA TYR A 171 2.30 -21.61 -22.58
C TYR A 171 3.52 -20.69 -22.44
N ARG A 172 4.02 -20.50 -21.22
CA ARG A 172 5.27 -19.78 -20.98
C ARG A 172 6.45 -20.68 -21.37
N LYS A 173 6.97 -20.48 -22.58
CA LYS A 173 8.24 -21.07 -23.02
C LYS A 173 9.34 -20.01 -22.91
N ARG A 174 10.34 -20.26 -22.07
CA ARG A 174 11.56 -19.44 -22.02
C ARG A 174 12.45 -19.82 -23.20
N ILE A 175 12.48 -18.97 -24.22
CA ILE A 175 13.42 -19.06 -25.34
C ILE A 175 14.56 -18.10 -25.03
N SER A 176 15.71 -18.64 -24.61
CA SER A 176 16.94 -17.85 -24.50
C SER A 176 17.52 -17.70 -25.90
N GLN A 177 17.38 -16.51 -26.48
CA GLN A 177 17.96 -16.16 -27.77
C GLN A 177 18.96 -15.03 -27.56
N TYR A 178 20.21 -15.24 -27.96
CA TYR A 178 21.22 -14.19 -27.98
C TYR A 178 21.27 -13.63 -29.40
N VAL A 179 20.77 -12.42 -29.57
CA VAL A 179 20.90 -11.66 -30.82
C VAL A 179 21.84 -10.51 -30.54
N GLN A 180 23.03 -10.54 -31.15
CA GLN A 180 23.89 -9.37 -31.21
C GLN A 180 23.41 -8.51 -32.38
N VAL A 181 22.75 -7.40 -32.06
CA VAL A 181 22.45 -6.35 -33.03
C VAL A 181 23.65 -5.42 -33.05
N ALA A 182 24.39 -5.40 -34.15
CA ALA A 182 25.26 -4.28 -34.48
C ALA A 182 24.39 -3.26 -35.23
N PRO A 183 23.96 -2.16 -34.60
CA PRO A 183 23.16 -1.15 -35.30
C PRO A 183 24.01 -0.56 -36.43
N GLN A 184 23.49 -0.54 -37.66
CA GLN A 184 24.14 0.22 -38.73
C GLN A 184 24.13 1.69 -38.36
N PHE A 185 25.32 2.26 -38.17
CA PHE A 185 25.49 3.68 -37.94
C PHE A 185 25.24 4.41 -39.25
N VAL A 186 24.06 5.03 -39.38
CA VAL A 186 23.75 5.96 -40.47
C VAL A 186 23.84 7.36 -39.88
N THR A 187 24.94 8.06 -40.16
CA THR A 187 25.09 9.47 -39.81
C THR A 187 24.11 10.27 -40.68
N THR A 188 23.01 10.70 -40.09
CA THR A 188 22.07 11.64 -40.70
C THR A 188 22.23 12.98 -40.02
N GLU A 189 22.72 13.96 -40.78
CA GLU A 189 22.89 15.32 -40.30
C GLU A 189 21.57 16.06 -40.54
N VAL A 190 20.98 16.60 -39.47
CA VAL A 190 19.81 17.46 -39.55
C VAL A 190 20.20 18.81 -38.96
N GLN A 191 20.26 19.84 -39.80
CA GLN A 191 20.33 21.22 -39.31
C GLN A 191 18.92 21.72 -39.04
N THR A 192 18.59 21.92 -37.76
CA THR A 192 17.34 22.57 -37.38
C THR A 192 17.56 24.09 -37.37
N ILE A 193 16.84 24.82 -38.22
CA ILE A 193 16.80 26.28 -38.14
C ILE A 193 16.00 26.63 -36.87
N CYS A 194 16.71 27.00 -35.81
CA CYS A 194 16.10 27.40 -34.56
C CYS A 194 15.54 28.83 -34.70
N THR A 195 14.37 28.96 -35.32
CA THR A 195 13.63 30.23 -35.31
C THR A 195 13.06 30.43 -33.91
N TYR A 196 13.45 31.50 -33.24
CA TYR A 196 12.92 31.84 -31.91
C TYR A 196 11.42 32.17 -32.06
N PRO A 197 10.50 31.34 -31.53
CA PRO A 197 9.09 31.67 -31.57
C PRO A 197 8.88 32.87 -30.65
N ARG A 198 8.52 34.02 -31.24
CA ARG A 198 8.08 35.19 -30.48
C ARG A 198 6.57 35.10 -30.31
N ASN A 199 6.13 34.98 -29.07
CA ASN A 199 4.73 35.10 -28.73
C ASN A 199 4.31 36.55 -29.03
N SER A 200 3.45 36.73 -30.02
CA SER A 200 2.83 38.02 -30.32
C SER A 200 1.36 37.93 -29.93
N ALA A 201 0.95 38.81 -29.03
CA ALA A 201 -0.44 38.98 -28.64
C ALA A 201 -0.87 40.37 -29.10
N THR A 202 -2.04 40.46 -29.73
CA THR A 202 -2.64 41.74 -30.09
C THR A 202 -3.92 41.88 -29.28
N GLN A 203 -4.02 42.95 -28.49
CA GLN A 203 -5.23 43.32 -27.79
C GLN A 203 -5.69 44.67 -28.35
N TYR A 204 -6.95 44.77 -28.72
CA TYR A 204 -7.57 46.04 -29.06
C TYR A 204 -8.10 46.69 -27.78
N LEU A 205 -7.79 47.97 -27.60
CA LEU A 205 -8.47 48.83 -26.65
C LEU A 205 -9.65 49.47 -27.38
N TYR A 206 -10.85 49.37 -26.82
CA TYR A 206 -11.99 50.12 -27.35
C TYR A 206 -11.85 51.58 -26.91
N GLU A 207 -11.63 52.47 -27.87
CA GLU A 207 -11.76 53.90 -27.64
C GLU A 207 -13.26 54.24 -27.58
N ILE A 208 -13.76 54.49 -26.37
CA ILE A 208 -15.14 54.92 -26.15
C ILE A 208 -15.17 56.43 -26.37
N ASN A 209 -15.96 56.88 -27.34
CA ASN A 209 -16.19 58.30 -27.59
C ASN A 209 -16.90 58.98 -26.40
N ASP A 210 -16.86 60.31 -26.32
CA ASP A 210 -17.52 61.05 -25.26
C ASP A 210 -19.02 60.69 -25.18
N THR A 211 -19.42 60.04 -24.08
CA THR A 211 -20.77 59.49 -23.86
C THR A 211 -21.66 60.41 -23.04
N SER A 212 -21.23 61.64 -22.77
CA SER A 212 -21.99 62.64 -22.01
C SER A 212 -23.43 62.84 -22.51
N HIS A 213 -23.66 62.82 -23.82
CA HIS A 213 -24.99 62.92 -24.43
C HIS A 213 -25.95 61.77 -24.05
N LEU A 214 -25.43 60.54 -23.91
CA LEU A 214 -26.25 59.37 -23.58
C LEU A 214 -26.84 59.47 -22.16
N LEU A 215 -26.15 60.18 -21.27
CA LEU A 215 -26.64 60.43 -19.91
C LEU A 215 -27.90 61.31 -19.94
N GLU A 216 -27.93 62.32 -20.81
CA GLU A 216 -29.09 63.21 -20.97
C GLU A 216 -30.27 62.48 -21.61
N GLU A 217 -30.02 61.64 -22.62
CA GLU A 217 -31.07 60.87 -23.32
C GLU A 217 -31.71 59.82 -22.42
N HIS A 218 -30.91 59.12 -21.61
CA HIS A 218 -31.39 57.99 -20.80
C HIS A 218 -31.64 58.34 -19.34
N ALA A 219 -31.54 59.62 -18.95
CA ALA A 219 -31.73 60.08 -17.57
C ALA A 219 -33.02 59.55 -16.93
N LYS A 220 -34.14 59.57 -17.66
CA LYS A 220 -35.44 59.08 -17.17
C LYS A 220 -35.47 57.56 -16.96
N SER A 221 -34.83 56.81 -17.86
CA SER A 221 -34.75 55.35 -17.72
C SER A 221 -33.89 54.96 -16.53
N ILE A 222 -32.81 55.71 -16.30
CA ILE A 222 -31.95 55.53 -15.14
C ILE A 222 -32.71 55.89 -13.87
N GLN A 223 -33.47 56.99 -13.84
CA GLN A 223 -34.32 57.36 -12.70
C GLN A 223 -35.34 56.26 -12.37
N ASN A 224 -36.08 55.77 -13.36
CA ASN A 224 -37.05 54.69 -13.13
C ASN A 224 -36.38 53.43 -12.57
N TYR A 225 -35.22 53.03 -13.14
CA TYR A 225 -34.47 51.88 -12.62
C TYR A 225 -34.01 52.10 -11.18
N VAL A 226 -33.55 53.31 -10.87
CA VAL A 226 -33.12 53.70 -9.52
C VAL A 226 -34.30 53.64 -8.56
N ASP A 227 -35.46 54.18 -8.93
CA ASP A 227 -36.67 54.16 -8.10
C ASP A 227 -37.14 52.72 -7.83
N ASP A 228 -37.20 51.88 -8.87
CA ASP A 228 -37.62 50.48 -8.78
C ASP A 228 -36.69 49.65 -7.88
N ASN A 229 -35.38 49.96 -7.87
CA ASN A 229 -34.38 49.21 -7.12
C ASN A 229 -33.93 49.91 -5.82
N MET A 230 -34.48 51.10 -5.52
CA MET A 230 -34.05 51.90 -4.37
C MET A 230 -34.32 51.19 -3.06
N GLU A 231 -35.46 50.51 -2.93
CA GLU A 231 -35.82 49.78 -1.72
C GLU A 231 -34.83 48.64 -1.45
N ASN A 232 -34.53 47.83 -2.47
CA ASN A 232 -33.55 46.74 -2.37
C ASN A 232 -32.14 47.26 -2.03
N LEU A 233 -31.72 48.34 -2.67
CA LEU A 233 -30.41 48.96 -2.41
C LEU A 233 -30.36 49.56 -0.99
N SER A 234 -31.44 50.19 -0.54
CA SER A 234 -31.57 50.73 0.82
C SER A 234 -31.46 49.62 1.86
N ASP A 235 -32.12 48.48 1.63
CA ASP A 235 -32.07 47.36 2.55
C ASP A 235 -30.68 46.72 2.61
N LEU A 236 -30.01 46.55 1.47
CA LEU A 236 -28.61 46.10 1.44
C LEU A 236 -27.68 47.08 2.16
N LEU A 237 -27.87 48.39 1.96
CA LEU A 237 -27.09 49.41 2.67
C LEU A 237 -27.35 49.38 4.17
N LYS A 238 -28.59 49.18 4.63
CA LYS A 238 -28.92 49.04 6.05
C LYS A 238 -28.24 47.81 6.64
N VAL A 239 -28.24 46.69 5.94
CA VAL A 239 -27.55 45.46 6.40
C VAL A 239 -26.05 45.71 6.51
N ASN A 240 -25.42 46.28 5.48
CA ASN A 240 -24.00 46.58 5.49
C ASN A 240 -23.61 47.63 6.54
N ALA A 241 -24.51 48.57 6.85
CA ALA A 241 -24.29 49.57 7.91
C ALA A 241 -24.48 48.97 9.32
N ALA A 242 -25.41 48.04 9.49
CA ALA A 242 -25.69 47.40 10.78
C ALA A 242 -24.67 46.30 11.12
N LEU A 243 -24.14 45.62 10.11
CA LEU A 243 -23.19 44.52 10.24
C LEU A 243 -21.97 44.78 9.36
N ASN A 244 -20.85 45.14 9.99
CA ASN A 244 -19.58 45.20 9.29
C ASN A 244 -18.94 43.81 9.26
N LEU A 245 -19.23 43.04 8.23
CA LEU A 245 -18.66 41.70 8.00
C LEU A 245 -17.14 41.71 7.78
N TYR A 246 -16.54 42.89 7.59
CA TYR A 246 -15.13 43.06 7.30
C TYR A 246 -14.33 43.66 8.47
N SER A 247 -14.95 43.89 9.62
CA SER A 247 -14.18 44.11 10.85
C SER A 247 -13.81 42.77 11.47
N ASP A 248 -12.52 42.55 11.65
CA ASP A 248 -11.98 41.41 12.38
C ASP A 248 -11.99 41.77 13.88
N ASP A 249 -12.69 40.99 14.70
CA ASP A 249 -12.81 41.21 16.16
C ASP A 249 -11.65 40.53 16.94
N TYR A 250 -10.61 40.08 16.24
CA TYR A 250 -9.38 39.53 16.80
C TYR A 250 -8.24 40.54 16.89
#